data_AF-A0A418UUJ0-F1
#
_entry.id   AF-A0A418UUJ0-F1
#
_cell.length_a   1.000
_cell.length_b   1.000
_cell.length_c   1.000
_cell.angle_alpha   90.00
_cell.angle_beta   90.00
_cell.angle_gamma   90.00
#
_symmetry.space_group_name_H-M   'P 1'
#
loop_
_entity.id
_entity.type
_entity.pdbx_description
1 polymer ?
#
loop_
_entity_poly.entity_id
_entity_poly.type
_entity_poly.pdbx_seq_one_letter_code
_entity_poly.pdbx_strand_id
1 'polypeptide(L)'
;MLHQECDWMREPVFDPPGGGRPGPGDCALELERYPRDAENVPDWMAAGVAANERRKAANARRREARRARKERERQAAQAQAASP
;
A
#
# COMPACT_ATOMS: atom_id res chain seq x y z
N MET A 1 -20.61 -19.62 -2.15
CA MET A 1 -20.20 -20.00 -0.79
C MET A 1 -20.22 -18.75 0.07
N LEU A 2 -21.06 -18.70 1.10
CA LEU A 2 -20.98 -17.68 2.14
C LEU A 2 -19.70 -17.95 2.94
N HIS A 3 -18.76 -17.00 2.97
CA HIS A 3 -17.66 -17.01 3.93
C HIS A 3 -18.30 -16.96 5.33
N GLN A 4 -18.31 -18.09 6.02
CA GLN A 4 -18.75 -18.15 7.40
C GLN A 4 -17.76 -17.38 8.26
N GLU A 5 -18.29 -16.64 9.21
CA GLU A 5 -17.66 -15.74 10.19
C GLU A 5 -16.65 -16.42 11.15
N CYS A 6 -16.15 -17.61 10.81
CA CYS A 6 -15.25 -18.43 11.63
C CYS A 6 -13.82 -18.54 11.08
N ASP A 7 -13.53 -18.05 9.87
CA ASP A 7 -12.22 -18.24 9.20
C ASP A 7 -11.13 -17.21 9.59
N TRP A 8 -11.50 -16.21 10.40
CA TRP A 8 -10.57 -15.15 10.85
C TRP A 8 -9.67 -15.58 12.01
N MET A 9 -10.00 -16.69 12.67
CA MET A 9 -9.24 -17.32 13.76
C MET A 9 -8.31 -18.45 13.26
N ARG A 10 -8.22 -18.67 11.95
CA ARG A 10 -7.39 -19.70 11.31
C ARG A 10 -6.31 -19.07 10.44
N GLU A 11 -5.20 -19.76 10.21
CA GLU A 11 -4.17 -19.33 9.25
C GLU A 11 -4.80 -18.92 7.91
N PRO A 12 -4.47 -17.72 7.39
CA PRO A 12 -5.08 -17.20 6.17
C PRO A 12 -4.77 -18.08 4.96
N VAL A 13 -5.82 -18.46 4.24
CA VAL A 13 -5.71 -19.30 3.03
C VAL A 13 -5.51 -18.39 1.82
N PHE A 14 -4.27 -18.28 1.37
CA PHE A 14 -3.97 -17.68 0.08
C PHE A 14 -3.75 -18.78 -0.95
N ASP A 15 -4.44 -18.68 -2.08
CA ASP A 15 -4.14 -19.46 -3.28
C ASP A 15 -3.68 -18.51 -4.40
N PRO A 16 -2.47 -17.94 -4.30
CA PRO A 16 -1.96 -17.07 -5.34
C PRO A 16 -1.55 -17.90 -6.56
N PRO A 17 -1.70 -17.37 -7.79
CA PRO A 17 -1.25 -18.07 -8.99
C PRO A 17 0.23 -18.44 -8.87
N GLY A 18 0.54 -19.74 -8.84
CA GLY A 18 1.91 -20.25 -8.69
C GLY A 18 2.32 -20.70 -7.27
N GLY A 19 1.39 -20.77 -6.31
CA GLY A 19 1.62 -21.47 -5.02
C GLY A 19 2.63 -20.80 -4.09
N GLY A 20 2.85 -19.49 -4.23
CA GLY A 20 3.78 -18.71 -3.42
C GLY A 20 3.15 -18.00 -2.23
N ARG A 21 3.95 -17.17 -1.54
CA ARG A 21 3.39 -16.22 -0.56
C ARG A 21 2.69 -15.06 -1.29
N PRO A 22 1.56 -14.55 -0.76
CA PRO A 22 0.90 -13.38 -1.31
C PRO A 22 1.83 -12.16 -1.33
N GLY A 23 1.56 -11.23 -2.25
CA GLY A 23 2.31 -9.99 -2.34
C GLY A 23 2.02 -9.05 -1.16
N PRO A 24 2.88 -8.05 -0.88
CA PRO A 24 2.64 -7.05 0.17
C PRO A 24 1.27 -6.37 0.08
N GLY A 25 0.82 -6.09 -1.15
CA GLY A 25 -0.49 -5.49 -1.42
C GLY A 25 -1.64 -6.41 -1.01
N ASP A 26 -1.53 -7.69 -1.35
CA ASP A 26 -2.54 -8.70 -1.05
C ASP A 26 -2.64 -8.95 0.47
N CYS A 27 -1.50 -8.99 1.18
CA CYS A 27 -1.48 -9.07 2.64
C CYS A 27 -2.22 -7.90 3.29
N ALA A 28 -2.03 -6.68 2.79
CA ALA A 28 -2.70 -5.51 3.33
C ALA A 28 -4.19 -5.49 3.00
N LEU A 29 -4.57 -5.89 1.78
CA LEU A 29 -5.96 -5.98 1.35
C LEU A 29 -6.72 -7.05 2.14
N GLU A 30 -6.08 -8.17 2.43
CA GLU A 30 -6.64 -9.24 3.25
C GLU A 30 -7.00 -8.74 4.65
N LEU A 31 -6.09 -8.04 5.34
CA LEU A 31 -6.38 -7.48 6.68
C LEU A 31 -7.40 -6.33 6.66
N GLU A 32 -7.47 -5.57 5.57
CA GLU A 32 -8.50 -4.53 5.39
C GLU A 32 -9.89 -5.15 5.23
N ARG A 33 -9.99 -6.26 4.50
CA ARG A 33 -11.25 -6.96 4.25
C ARG A 33 -11.67 -7.87 5.40
N TYR A 34 -10.70 -8.48 6.05
CA TYR A 34 -10.87 -9.43 7.14
C TYR A 34 -9.94 -9.04 8.29
N PRO A 35 -10.38 -8.10 9.15
CA PRO A 35 -9.61 -7.70 10.32
C PRO A 35 -9.35 -8.89 11.23
N ARG A 36 -8.11 -9.02 11.70
CA ARG A 36 -7.65 -10.10 12.58
C ARG A 36 -6.89 -9.51 13.75
N ASP A 37 -6.94 -10.17 14.90
CA ASP A 37 -6.06 -9.86 16.01
C ASP A 37 -4.60 -10.13 15.65
N ALA A 38 -3.67 -9.35 16.21
CA ALA A 38 -2.25 -9.45 15.90
C ALA A 38 -1.68 -10.86 16.16
N GLU A 39 -2.21 -11.58 17.15
CA GLU A 39 -1.83 -12.96 17.47
C GLU A 39 -2.21 -13.97 16.37
N ASN A 40 -3.20 -13.63 15.55
CA ASN A 40 -3.72 -14.44 14.44
C ASN A 40 -3.13 -14.03 13.08
N VAL A 41 -2.21 -13.06 13.06
CA VAL A 41 -1.52 -12.60 11.85
C VAL A 41 -0.16 -13.29 11.75
N PRO A 42 0.08 -14.15 10.75
CA PRO A 42 1.39 -14.74 10.55
C PRO A 42 2.47 -13.69 10.29
N ASP A 43 3.70 -13.93 10.76
CA ASP A 43 4.85 -13.01 10.60
C ASP A 43 5.05 -12.54 9.15
N TRP A 44 4.86 -13.45 8.19
CA TRP A 44 5.03 -13.14 6.77
C TRP A 44 3.96 -12.17 6.25
N MET A 45 2.75 -12.20 6.81
CA MET A 45 1.67 -11.28 6.47
C MET A 45 1.95 -9.91 7.11
N ALA A 46 2.33 -9.90 8.38
CA ALA A 46 2.73 -8.67 9.08
C ALA A 46 3.89 -7.97 8.34
N ALA A 47 4.91 -8.72 7.92
CA ALA A 47 6.01 -8.21 7.10
C ALA A 47 5.53 -7.69 5.74
N GLY A 48 4.58 -8.40 5.10
CA GLY A 48 3.95 -7.97 3.85
C GLY A 48 3.19 -6.64 3.99
N VAL A 49 2.38 -6.49 5.04
CA VAL A 49 1.66 -5.24 5.33
C VAL A 49 2.64 -4.10 5.59
N ALA A 50 3.68 -4.32 6.41
CA ALA A 50 4.70 -3.32 6.67
C ALA A 50 5.46 -2.92 5.37
N ALA A 51 5.74 -3.86 4.48
CA ALA A 51 6.34 -3.58 3.18
C ALA A 51 5.39 -2.76 2.27
N ASN A 52 4.09 -3.05 2.31
CA ASN A 52 3.09 -2.30 1.57
C ASN A 52 2.98 -0.85 2.04
N GLU A 53 2.99 -0.61 3.35
CA GLU A 53 2.94 0.74 3.92
C GLU A 53 4.20 1.54 3.56
N ARG A 54 5.39 0.93 3.60
CA ARG A 54 6.62 1.56 3.11
C ARG A 54 6.51 1.95 1.63
N ARG A 55 5.96 1.07 0.80
CA ARG A 55 5.73 1.33 -0.64
C ARG A 55 4.74 2.48 -0.85
N LYS A 56 3.64 2.54 -0.10
CA LYS A 56 2.66 3.64 -0.14
C LYS A 56 3.32 4.97 0.24
N ALA A 57 4.09 5.00 1.33
CA ALA A 57 4.80 6.20 1.78
C ALA A 57 5.82 6.69 0.74
N ALA A 58 6.61 5.78 0.15
CA ALA A 58 7.54 6.14 -0.92
C ALA A 58 6.80 6.73 -2.14
N ASN A 59 5.68 6.13 -2.54
CA ASN A 59 4.86 6.64 -3.63
C ASN A 59 4.25 8.03 -3.33
N ALA A 60 3.81 8.27 -2.10
CA ALA A 60 3.32 9.58 -1.65
C ALA A 60 4.41 10.65 -1.78
N ARG A 61 5.62 10.39 -1.26
CA ARG A 61 6.78 11.30 -1.38
C ARG A 61 7.11 11.62 -2.85
N ARG A 62 7.09 10.60 -3.73
CA ARG A 62 7.32 10.81 -5.17
C ARG A 62 6.25 11.69 -5.81
N ARG A 63 4.98 11.53 -5.40
CA ARG A 63 3.87 12.37 -5.89
C ARG A 63 4.01 13.82 -5.43
N GLU A 64 4.37 14.04 -4.16
CA GLU A 64 4.63 15.37 -3.61
C GLU A 64 5.80 16.05 -4.31
N ALA A 65 6.93 15.35 -4.47
CA ALA A 65 8.09 15.87 -5.19
C ALA A 65 7.74 16.29 -6.64
N ARG A 66 6.91 15.48 -7.34
CA ARG A 66 6.43 15.82 -8.68
C ARG A 66 5.53 17.07 -8.68
N ARG A 67 4.65 17.21 -7.69
CA ARG A 67 3.79 18.40 -7.54
C ARG A 67 4.64 19.65 -7.28
N ALA A 68 5.57 19.58 -6.33
CA ALA A 68 6.48 20.67 -6.00
C ALA A 68 7.35 21.08 -7.20
N ARG A 69 7.86 20.12 -7.98
CA ARG A 69 8.61 20.41 -9.21
C ARG A 69 7.75 21.18 -10.21
N LYS A 70 6.52 20.72 -10.47
CA LYS A 70 5.60 21.36 -11.42
C LYS A 70 5.22 22.77 -10.96
N GLU A 71 5.06 22.99 -9.66
CA GLU A 71 4.78 24.30 -9.09
C GLU A 71 5.96 25.25 -9.25
N ARG A 72 7.19 24.80 -8.97
CA ARG A 72 8.41 25.59 -9.22
C ARG A 72 8.57 25.95 -10.69
N GLU A 73 8.31 25.02 -11.60
CA GLU A 73 8.34 25.29 -13.05
C GLU A 73 7.29 26.35 -13.44
N ARG A 74 6.07 26.28 -12.89
CA ARG A 74 5.03 27.30 -13.12
C ARG A 74 5.43 28.66 -12.56
N GLN A 75 5.99 28.71 -11.36
CA GLN A 75 6.47 29.95 -10.74
C GLN A 75 7.62 30.56 -11.55
N ALA A 76 8.57 29.76 -11.99
CA ALA A 76 9.68 30.21 -12.84
C ALA A 76 9.19 30.74 -14.19
N ALA A 77 8.22 30.08 -14.82
CA ALA A 77 7.62 30.54 -16.07
C ALA A 77 6.85 31.86 -15.88
N GLN A 78 6.11 32.01 -14.77
CA GLN A 78 5.41 33.26 -14.44
C GLN A 78 6.41 34.40 -14.17
N ALA A 79 7.50 34.13 -13.45
CA ALA A 79 8.55 35.12 -13.20
C ALA A 79 9.24 35.56 -14.51
N GLN A 80 9.50 34.63 -15.43
CA GLN A 80 10.04 34.94 -16.75
C GLN A 80 9.08 35.77 -17.60
N ALA A 81 7.78 35.45 -17.56
CA ALA A 81 6.75 36.21 -18.30
C ALA A 81 6.48 37.61 -17.70
N ALA A 82 6.78 37.82 -16.43
CA ALA A 82 6.62 39.10 -15.73
C ALA A 82 7.86 40.00 -15.81
N SER A 83 8.97 39.53 -16.41
CA SER A 83 10.16 40.33 -16.64
C SER A 83 10.03 41.06 -18.00
N PRO A 84 9.96 42.40 -18.02
CA PRO A 84 9.74 43.20 -19.24
C PRO A 84 10.93 43.20 -20.20
#